data_AF-A0A6C0U270-F1
#
_entry.id   AF-A0A6C0U270-F1
#
_cell.length_a   1.000
_cell.length_b   1.000
_cell.length_c   1.000
_cell.angle_alpha   90.00
_cell.angle_beta   90.00
_cell.angle_gamma   90.00
#
_symmetry.space_group_name_H-M   'P 1'
#
loop_
_entity.id
_entity.type
_entity.pdbx_description
1 polymer ?
#
loop_
_entity_poly.entity_id
_entity_poly.type
_entity_poly.pdbx_seq_one_letter_code
_entity_poly.pdbx_strand_id
1 'polypeptide(L)'
;MNSSKISTRIGALVFGISTLLTTSAMAEAYTETLVQSQAVAVRSVAVSVADLDLASSEGQDTMYYRLSQAAREVCGPSGYRQAGGARQAARNQACYHQALSDALAQASAGRMASLDD
;
A
#
# COMPACT_ATOMS: atom_id res chain seq x y z
N MET A 1 -28.57 24.55 -37.88
CA MET A 1 -28.49 23.41 -36.94
C MET A 1 -29.42 23.68 -35.77
N ASN A 2 -30.61 23.06 -35.81
CA ASN A 2 -31.09 22.00 -34.88
C ASN A 2 -31.10 22.44 -33.41
N SER A 3 -32.22 23.00 -32.92
CA SER A 3 -33.36 22.32 -32.27
C SER A 3 -33.17 22.33 -30.74
N SER A 4 -33.73 23.32 -30.06
CA SER A 4 -35.06 23.29 -29.41
C SER A 4 -35.13 22.48 -28.11
N LYS A 5 -35.09 23.25 -27.01
CA LYS A 5 -35.96 23.22 -25.81
C LYS A 5 -36.24 21.87 -25.15
N ILE A 6 -35.99 21.79 -23.84
CA ILE A 6 -37.03 21.50 -22.84
C ILE A 6 -36.69 22.26 -21.55
N SER A 7 -37.58 23.18 -21.19
CA SER A 7 -37.68 23.81 -19.87
C SER A 7 -38.78 23.11 -19.10
N THR A 8 -38.61 22.78 -17.82
CA THR A 8 -39.75 22.59 -16.89
C THR A 8 -39.22 22.68 -15.45
N ARG A 9 -39.21 23.88 -14.86
CA ARG A 9 -40.22 24.46 -13.95
C ARG A 9 -40.29 23.78 -12.57
N ILE A 10 -39.88 24.58 -11.58
CA ILE A 10 -40.32 24.61 -10.18
C ILE A 10 -41.84 24.37 -10.11
N GLY A 11 -42.33 23.59 -9.13
CA GLY A 11 -43.76 23.52 -8.84
C GLY A 11 -44.11 22.52 -7.74
N ALA A 12 -44.58 23.04 -6.61
CA ALA A 12 -44.94 22.37 -5.37
C ALA A 12 -46.21 21.47 -5.44
N LEU A 13 -46.29 20.57 -4.43
CA LEU A 13 -47.47 20.07 -3.70
C LEU A 13 -48.65 19.44 -4.46
N VAL A 14 -48.84 18.13 -4.25
CA VAL A 14 -50.17 17.52 -4.16
C VAL A 14 -50.18 16.54 -2.97
N PHE A 15 -50.93 16.88 -1.92
CA PHE A 15 -51.36 15.93 -0.88
C PHE A 15 -52.48 15.06 -1.48
N GLY A 16 -52.28 13.75 -1.52
CA GLY A 16 -53.27 12.76 -1.99
C GLY A 16 -52.94 11.37 -1.43
N ILE A 17 -53.95 10.73 -0.86
CA ILE A 17 -53.89 9.59 0.08
C ILE A 17 -53.69 8.22 -0.62
N SER A 18 -53.14 7.26 0.16
CA SER A 18 -53.22 5.77 0.08
C SER A 18 -52.13 4.95 -0.67
N THR A 19 -51.27 4.34 0.17
CA THR A 19 -50.70 2.97 0.18
C THR A 19 -50.21 2.32 -1.11
N LEU A 20 -48.90 2.00 -1.13
CA LEU A 20 -48.35 0.64 -1.33
C LEU A 20 -46.83 0.66 -1.04
N LEU A 21 -46.35 -0.22 -0.15
CA LEU A 21 -44.93 -0.41 0.12
C LEU A 21 -44.26 -0.98 -1.14
N THR A 22 -43.53 -0.16 -1.89
CA THR A 22 -42.53 -0.66 -2.83
C THR A 22 -41.18 -0.65 -2.12
N THR A 23 -40.75 -1.81 -1.64
CA THR A 23 -39.34 -2.04 -1.29
C THR A 23 -38.53 -1.99 -2.59
N SER A 24 -38.16 -0.79 -3.02
CA SER A 24 -37.09 -0.63 -4.00
C SER A 24 -35.80 -0.99 -3.29
N ALA A 25 -35.32 -2.21 -3.52
CA ALA A 25 -33.93 -2.55 -3.25
C ALA A 25 -33.08 -1.55 -4.03
N MET A 26 -32.55 -0.55 -3.33
CA MET A 26 -31.47 0.28 -3.86
C MET A 26 -30.28 -0.66 -3.95
N ALA A 27 -30.12 -1.32 -5.09
CA ALA A 27 -28.82 -1.79 -5.50
C ALA A 27 -27.99 -0.52 -5.66
N GLU A 28 -27.34 -0.09 -4.58
CA GLU A 28 -26.32 0.93 -4.64
C GLU A 28 -25.32 0.44 -5.67
N ALA A 29 -25.35 1.07 -6.85
CA ALA A 29 -24.36 0.85 -7.88
C ALA A 29 -23.04 1.26 -7.26
N TYR A 30 -22.28 0.28 -6.78
CA TYR A 30 -20.94 0.47 -6.27
C TYR A 30 -20.11 1.05 -7.41
N THR A 31 -19.96 2.37 -7.42
CA THR A 31 -18.97 3.06 -8.24
C THR A 31 -17.61 2.67 -7.68
N GLU A 32 -17.06 1.55 -8.16
CA GLU A 32 -15.65 1.24 -8.02
C GLU A 32 -14.86 2.39 -8.66
N THR A 33 -14.38 3.29 -7.81
CA THR A 33 -13.42 4.29 -8.21
C THR A 33 -12.10 3.57 -8.38
N LEU A 34 -11.81 3.11 -9.60
CA LEU A 34 -10.52 2.53 -9.94
C LEU A 34 -9.45 3.62 -9.80
N VAL A 35 -8.80 3.66 -8.64
CA VAL A 35 -7.61 4.49 -8.43
C VAL A 35 -6.48 3.82 -9.20
N GLN A 36 -6.23 4.29 -10.42
CA GLN A 36 -5.11 3.84 -11.22
C GLN A 36 -3.82 4.40 -10.62
N SER A 37 -3.21 3.65 -9.71
CA SER A 37 -1.92 3.99 -9.12
C SER A 37 -0.87 3.99 -10.23
N GLN A 38 -0.40 5.17 -10.63
CA GLN A 38 0.82 5.29 -11.42
C GLN A 38 1.94 4.59 -10.65
N ALA A 39 2.57 3.60 -11.28
CA ALA A 39 3.66 2.85 -10.68
C ALA A 39 4.82 3.81 -10.41
N VAL A 40 4.91 4.28 -9.15
CA VAL A 40 6.08 5.00 -8.67
C VAL A 40 7.22 3.98 -8.67
N ALA A 41 8.28 4.27 -9.41
CA ALA A 41 9.47 3.43 -9.39
C ALA A 41 10.09 3.47 -7.99
N VAL A 42 9.81 2.46 -7.18
CA VAL A 42 10.40 2.29 -5.86
C VAL A 42 11.74 1.60 -6.02
N ARG A 43 12.79 2.13 -5.40
CA ARG A 43 14.10 1.47 -5.36
C ARG A 43 13.99 0.22 -4.48
N SER A 44 14.29 -0.94 -5.04
CA SER A 44 14.27 -2.23 -4.33
C SER A 44 15.52 -3.05 -4.64
N VAL A 45 15.97 -3.86 -3.68
CA VAL A 45 17.08 -4.80 -3.84
C VAL A 45 16.60 -6.18 -3.43
N ALA A 46 16.88 -7.19 -4.25
CA ALA A 46 16.57 -8.59 -3.94
C ALA A 46 17.66 -9.16 -3.01
N VAL A 47 17.24 -9.80 -1.92
CA VAL A 47 18.14 -10.46 -0.96
C VAL A 47 17.85 -11.96 -0.97
N SER A 48 18.86 -12.77 -1.31
CA SER A 48 18.75 -14.22 -1.17
C SER A 48 18.99 -14.64 0.28
N VAL A 49 18.08 -15.48 0.77
CA VAL A 49 18.16 -16.13 2.09
C VAL A 49 18.06 -17.65 2.00
N ALA A 50 17.99 -18.20 0.78
CA ALA A 50 17.81 -19.64 0.53
C ALA A 50 19.03 -20.48 0.90
N ASP A 51 20.20 -19.84 1.02
CA ASP A 51 21.46 -20.45 1.46
C ASP A 51 21.59 -20.52 2.99
N LEU A 52 20.65 -19.91 3.74
CA LEU A 52 20.72 -19.82 5.19
C LEU A 52 19.81 -20.85 5.85
N ASP A 53 20.31 -21.50 6.90
CA ASP A 53 19.48 -22.26 7.82
C ASP A 53 18.74 -21.32 8.77
N LEU A 54 17.52 -20.94 8.39
CA LEU A 54 16.67 -20.04 9.18
C LEU A 54 16.08 -20.69 10.45
N ALA A 55 16.31 -21.99 10.69
CA ALA A 55 15.99 -22.65 11.96
C ALA A 55 17.10 -22.47 13.00
N SER A 56 18.32 -22.14 12.57
CA SER A 56 19.45 -21.84 13.45
C SER A 56 19.46 -20.38 13.91
N SER A 57 20.11 -20.08 15.04
CA SER A 57 20.34 -18.68 15.46
C SER A 57 21.29 -17.96 14.50
N GLU A 58 22.36 -18.62 14.07
CA GLU A 58 23.37 -18.06 13.16
C GLU A 58 22.78 -17.68 11.79
N GLY A 59 21.91 -18.52 11.23
CA GLY A 59 21.22 -18.23 9.98
C GLY A 59 20.21 -17.10 10.10
N GLN A 60 19.51 -16.99 11.24
CA GLN A 60 18.62 -15.85 11.52
C GLN A 60 19.39 -14.53 11.66
N ASP A 61 20.52 -14.54 12.37
CA ASP A 61 21.38 -13.37 12.53
C ASP A 61 21.97 -12.93 11.18
N THR A 62 22.40 -13.90 10.36
CA THR A 62 22.93 -13.64 9.02
C THR A 62 21.85 -13.06 8.11
N MET A 63 20.63 -13.59 8.15
CA MET A 63 19.48 -13.04 7.43
C MET A 63 19.22 -11.60 7.86
N TYR A 64 19.10 -11.34 9.16
CA TYR A 64 18.87 -10.00 9.68
C TYR A 64 19.96 -9.03 9.25
N TYR A 65 21.23 -9.45 9.31
CA TYR A 65 22.35 -8.65 8.84
C TYR A 65 22.22 -8.31 7.35
N ARG A 66 21.95 -9.28 6.48
CA ARG A 66 21.77 -9.05 5.04
C ARG A 66 20.63 -8.09 4.73
N LEU A 67 19.47 -8.29 5.36
CA LEU A 67 18.33 -7.39 5.21
C LEU A 67 18.66 -5.96 5.67
N SER A 68 19.39 -5.82 6.78
CA SER A 68 19.82 -4.51 7.26
C SER A 68 20.77 -3.80 6.29
N GLN A 69 21.67 -4.52 5.63
CA GLN A 69 22.56 -3.93 4.61
C GLN A 69 21.79 -3.50 3.37
N ALA A 70 20.87 -4.33 2.88
CA ALA A 70 20.01 -3.99 1.76
C ALA A 70 19.12 -2.76 2.05
N ALA A 71 18.55 -2.67 3.25
CA ALA A 71 17.78 -1.49 3.66
C ALA A 71 18.63 -0.21 3.64
N ARG A 72 19.91 -0.27 4.06
CA ARG A 72 20.84 0.87 3.97
C ARG A 72 21.18 1.23 2.54
N GLU A 73 21.33 0.24 1.66
CA GLU A 73 21.61 0.47 0.24
C GLU A 73 20.44 1.18 -0.47
N VAL A 74 19.21 0.79 -0.15
CA VAL A 74 18.00 1.41 -0.69
C VAL A 74 17.80 2.82 -0.14
N CYS A 75 17.90 3.00 1.17
CA CYS A 75 17.55 4.24 1.86
C CYS A 75 18.67 5.27 1.95
N GLY A 76 19.91 4.86 1.74
CA GLY A 76 21.08 5.72 1.88
C GLY A 76 21.53 5.92 3.33
N PRO A 77 22.58 6.74 3.56
CA PRO A 77 23.23 6.86 4.85
C PRO A 77 22.38 7.65 5.85
N SER A 78 22.37 7.24 7.11
CA SER A 78 21.68 7.94 8.22
C SER A 78 22.56 8.97 8.94
N GLY A 79 23.87 9.01 8.67
CA GLY A 79 24.77 9.98 9.30
C GLY A 79 24.61 11.38 8.70
N TYR A 80 24.53 12.41 9.56
CA TYR A 80 24.28 13.80 9.14
C TYR A 80 25.21 14.31 8.03
N ARG A 81 26.51 13.98 8.12
CA ARG A 81 27.50 14.42 7.12
C ARG A 81 27.33 13.73 5.78
N GLN A 82 27.02 12.43 5.80
CA GLN A 82 26.88 11.62 4.57
C GLN A 82 25.52 11.86 3.90
N ALA A 83 24.48 12.13 4.69
CA ALA A 83 23.13 12.39 4.20
C ALA A 83 22.94 13.83 3.67
N GLY A 84 23.90 14.74 3.89
CA GLY A 84 23.77 16.14 3.49
C GLY A 84 22.92 17.01 4.44
N GLY A 85 22.70 16.55 5.67
CA GLY A 85 22.04 17.32 6.73
C GLY A 85 21.09 16.50 7.62
N ALA A 86 20.63 17.13 8.72
CA ALA A 86 19.77 16.49 9.72
C ALA A 86 18.43 15.99 9.16
N ARG A 87 17.80 16.77 8.27
CA ARG A 87 16.51 16.41 7.68
C ARG A 87 16.61 15.17 6.80
N GLN A 88 17.64 15.08 5.96
CA GLN A 88 17.82 13.92 5.09
C GLN A 88 18.22 12.68 5.88
N ALA A 89 19.09 12.83 6.87
CA ALA A 89 19.44 11.75 7.81
C ALA A 89 18.20 11.15 8.49
N ALA A 90 17.30 12.00 9.00
CA ALA A 90 16.06 11.55 9.63
C ALA A 90 15.14 10.81 8.64
N ARG A 91 15.04 11.30 7.39
CA ARG A 91 14.30 10.61 6.33
C ARG A 91 14.89 9.24 5.98
N ASN A 92 16.21 9.17 5.82
CA ASN A 92 16.91 7.93 5.51
C ASN A 92 16.77 6.91 6.65
N GLN A 93 16.80 7.38 7.90
CA GLN A 93 16.59 6.54 9.07
C GLN A 93 15.16 5.99 9.14
N ALA A 94 14.15 6.83 8.90
CA ALA A 94 12.75 6.38 8.83
C ALA A 94 12.56 5.34 7.72
N CYS A 95 13.12 5.60 6.52
CA CYS A 95 13.13 4.64 5.41
C CYS A 95 13.79 3.33 5.81
N TYR A 96 14.96 3.36 6.46
CA TYR A 96 15.68 2.16 6.88
C TYR A 96 14.84 1.28 7.81
N HIS A 97 14.20 1.88 8.82
CA HIS A 97 13.37 1.14 9.76
C HIS A 97 12.14 0.53 9.08
N GLN A 98 11.50 1.27 8.19
CA GLN A 98 10.36 0.78 7.42
C GLN A 98 10.77 -0.37 6.50
N ALA A 99 11.81 -0.17 5.67
CA ALA A 99 12.29 -1.18 4.73
C ALA A 99 12.76 -2.46 5.43
N LEU A 100 13.43 -2.36 6.58
CA LEU A 100 13.85 -3.51 7.35
C LEU A 100 12.66 -4.27 7.96
N SER A 101 11.68 -3.53 8.52
CA SER A 101 10.45 -4.14 9.06
C SER A 101 9.67 -4.87 7.97
N ASP A 102 9.50 -4.24 6.81
CA ASP A 102 8.78 -4.81 5.68
C ASP A 102 9.50 -6.06 5.14
N ALA A 103 10.83 -6.02 5.05
CA ALA A 103 11.62 -7.17 4.61
C ALA A 103 11.55 -8.35 5.58
N LEU A 104 11.59 -8.09 6.89
CA LEU A 104 11.43 -9.14 7.91
C LEU A 104 10.03 -9.76 7.88
N ALA A 105 8.98 -8.94 7.67
CA ALA A 105 7.63 -9.43 7.50
C ALA A 105 7.51 -10.35 6.28
N GLN A 106 8.08 -9.94 5.14
CA GLN A 106 8.12 -10.75 3.92
C GLN A 106 8.89 -12.05 4.10
N ALA A 107 10.05 -12.03 4.77
CA ALA A 107 10.82 -13.22 5.07
C ALA A 107 10.02 -14.21 5.95
N SER A 108 9.29 -13.69 6.95
CA SER A 108 8.43 -14.52 7.80
C SER A 108 7.26 -15.14 7.04
N ALA A 109 6.62 -14.37 6.15
CA ALA A 109 5.50 -14.84 5.31
C ALA A 109 5.96 -15.91 4.31
N GLY A 110 7.14 -15.72 3.70
CA GLY A 110 7.74 -16.71 2.80
C GLY A 110 8.01 -18.06 3.48
N ARG A 111 8.46 -18.05 4.74
CA ARG A 111 8.64 -19.30 5.52
C ARG A 111 7.32 -20.04 5.76
N MET A 112 6.24 -19.31 5.99
CA MET A 112 4.93 -19.95 6.18
C MET A 112 4.44 -20.58 4.89
N ALA A 113 4.55 -19.87 3.76
CA ALA A 113 4.15 -20.39 2.46
C ALA A 113 4.89 -21.69 2.06
N SER A 114 6.14 -21.87 2.50
CA SER A 114 6.90 -23.09 2.21
C SER A 114 6.54 -24.31 3.07
N LEU A 115 5.71 -24.16 4.10
CA LEU A 115 5.28 -25.26 4.98
C LEU A 115 3.98 -25.93 4.53
N ASP A 116 3.27 -25.33 3.56
CA ASP A 116 1.97 -25.78 3.06
C ASP A 116 2.06 -26.63 1.76
N ASP A 117 3.28 -26.97 1.30
CA ASP A 117 3.58 -27.86 0.16
C ASP A 117 4.09 -29.25 0.62
#